data_AF-A0A1N7GY34-F1
#
_entry.id   AF-A0A1N7GY34-F1
#
_cell.length_a   1.000
_cell.length_b   1.000
_cell.length_c   1.000
_cell.angle_alpha   90.00
_cell.angle_beta   90.00
_cell.angle_gamma   90.00
#
_symmetry.space_group_name_H-M   'P 1'
#
loop_
_entity.id
_entity.type
_entity.pdbx_description
1 polymer ?
#
loop_
_entity_poly.entity_id
_entity_poly.type
_entity_poly.pdbx_seq_one_letter_code
_entity_poly.pdbx_strand_id
1 'polypeptide(L)'
;MSAVKSLGNAKTPLRLVLIGLLAAATLGGVLSQRAPDPSIMPSMAERPVTLPNGNAIYVQRHEVSVAEWNTCNADGACTLKLRVRPDQDAALTPATGLSYVDVQEYLTWINAKSGHSFRLPTASEWEHMAASVLNHGAEPLFTDPSLTWASTYLVEGITPRALKPQGSFSTSPEGIADLDGSVWEWTQDCYAGVSEGVDPARCPAFFVGGEHVAAMSYLIRDPARGGCAVGSPPAHLGMRLVSDEAV
;
A
#
# COMPACT_ATOMS: atom_id res chain seq x y z
N MET A 1 41.37 -69.92 69.53
CA MET A 1 40.91 -68.92 70.53
C MET A 1 40.18 -67.80 69.79
N SER A 2 38.98 -67.47 70.28
CA SER A 2 38.12 -66.29 70.13
C SER A 2 38.61 -65.09 69.29
N ALA A 3 37.79 -64.23 68.70
CA ALA A 3 36.35 -64.17 68.43
C ALA A 3 36.10 -62.89 67.58
N VAL A 4 35.27 -63.05 66.55
CA VAL A 4 34.22 -62.17 65.99
C VAL A 4 34.06 -60.73 66.54
N LYS A 5 34.06 -59.72 65.64
CA LYS A 5 32.98 -58.73 65.35
C LYS A 5 33.47 -57.70 64.31
N SER A 6 32.87 -57.63 63.10
CA SER A 6 31.70 -56.79 62.73
C SER A 6 32.07 -55.30 62.64
N LEU A 7 31.72 -54.45 61.66
CA LEU A 7 31.01 -54.44 60.37
C LEU A 7 31.21 -52.99 59.88
N GLY A 8 31.30 -52.70 58.58
CA GLY A 8 31.34 -51.28 58.17
C GLY A 8 31.58 -51.02 56.70
N ASN A 9 30.51 -51.07 55.92
CA ASN A 9 30.42 -50.73 54.50
C ASN A 9 30.59 -49.21 54.30
N ALA A 10 31.48 -48.76 53.41
CA ALA A 10 31.48 -47.37 52.93
C ALA A 10 31.97 -47.30 51.47
N LYS A 11 31.01 -47.26 50.54
CA LYS A 11 31.19 -46.82 49.16
C LYS A 11 31.48 -45.31 49.18
N THR A 12 32.57 -44.86 48.55
CA THR A 12 32.82 -43.43 48.33
C THR A 12 33.39 -43.24 46.91
N PRO A 13 32.99 -42.16 46.19
CA PRO A 13 32.74 -42.24 44.76
C PRO A 13 33.82 -41.61 43.90
N LEU A 14 33.76 -42.01 42.63
CA LEU A 14 34.41 -41.49 41.44
C LEU A 14 34.39 -39.95 41.38
N ARG A 15 35.55 -39.31 41.50
CA ARG A 15 35.80 -37.93 41.04
C ARG A 15 36.87 -37.97 39.97
N LEU A 16 36.46 -38.15 38.71
CA LEU A 16 37.27 -37.75 37.57
C LEU A 16 37.00 -36.26 37.30
N VAL A 17 38.05 -35.47 37.48
CA VAL A 17 38.13 -34.07 37.07
C VAL A 17 38.21 -34.06 35.54
N LEU A 18 37.16 -33.60 34.87
CA LEU A 18 37.18 -33.27 33.45
C LEU A 18 37.07 -31.75 33.33
N ILE A 19 38.20 -31.11 33.03
CA ILE A 19 38.28 -29.73 32.58
C ILE A 19 38.27 -29.78 31.05
N GLY A 20 37.36 -29.06 30.39
CA GLY A 20 37.45 -28.86 28.94
C GLY A 20 36.19 -28.31 28.29
N LEU A 21 36.23 -27.01 27.96
CA LEU A 21 35.43 -26.29 26.95
C LEU A 21 33.91 -26.16 27.17
N LEU A 22 33.53 -25.16 27.97
CA LEU A 22 32.31 -24.38 27.70
C LEU A 22 32.68 -23.27 26.71
N ALA A 23 32.73 -23.62 25.43
CA ALA A 23 32.77 -22.66 24.34
C ALA A 23 31.40 -21.99 24.21
N ALA A 24 31.43 -20.67 24.00
CA ALA A 24 30.30 -19.77 23.92
C ALA A 24 29.13 -20.28 23.05
N ALA A 25 27.95 -20.39 23.65
CA ALA A 25 26.69 -20.58 22.95
C ALA A 25 25.62 -19.65 23.53
N THR A 26 25.92 -18.36 23.59
CA THR A 26 24.94 -17.31 23.90
C THR A 26 25.18 -16.13 22.97
N LEU A 27 24.49 -16.14 21.83
CA LEU A 27 24.10 -15.01 20.95
C LEU A 27 23.85 -15.53 19.53
N GLY A 28 23.01 -16.56 19.41
CA GLY A 28 22.37 -16.95 18.16
C GLY A 28 20.91 -16.49 18.19
N GLY A 29 20.67 -15.23 18.51
CA GLY A 29 19.36 -14.63 18.32
C GLY A 29 19.07 -14.65 16.83
N VAL A 30 18.15 -15.54 16.44
CA VAL A 30 17.71 -15.72 15.06
C VAL A 30 17.02 -14.44 14.59
N LEU A 31 17.80 -13.47 14.11
CA LEU A 31 17.34 -12.54 13.09
C LEU A 31 17.43 -13.28 11.76
N SER A 32 16.56 -14.28 11.60
CA SER A 32 16.17 -14.72 10.26
C SER A 32 15.31 -13.59 9.71
N GLN A 33 15.96 -12.55 9.20
CA GLN A 33 15.31 -11.70 8.21
C GLN A 33 14.94 -12.68 7.10
N ARG A 34 13.65 -13.02 7.00
CA ARG A 34 13.17 -13.83 5.88
C ARG A 34 13.64 -13.13 4.62
N ALA A 35 14.31 -13.89 3.74
CA ALA A 35 14.72 -13.33 2.47
C ALA A 35 13.48 -12.73 1.77
N PRO A 36 13.66 -11.62 1.02
CA PRO A 36 12.61 -11.05 0.19
C PRO A 36 11.83 -12.13 -0.57
N ASP A 37 10.51 -12.04 -0.54
CA ASP A 37 9.62 -12.98 -1.24
C ASP A 37 9.18 -12.38 -2.58
N PRO A 38 9.76 -12.80 -3.72
CA PRO A 38 9.43 -12.23 -5.02
C PRO A 38 8.01 -12.58 -5.48
N SER A 39 7.31 -13.53 -4.84
CA SER A 39 5.92 -13.86 -5.19
C SER A 39 4.92 -12.77 -4.77
N ILE A 40 5.36 -11.83 -3.94
CA ILE A 40 4.58 -10.70 -3.44
C ILE A 40 4.70 -9.47 -4.36
N MET A 41 5.55 -9.54 -5.39
CA MET A 41 5.73 -8.43 -6.33
C MET A 41 4.46 -8.17 -7.14
N PRO A 42 3.99 -6.92 -7.19
CA PRO A 42 2.80 -6.58 -7.94
C PRO A 42 3.07 -6.63 -9.45
N SER A 43 2.01 -6.77 -10.25
CA SER A 43 2.12 -6.60 -11.69
C SER A 43 2.38 -5.12 -12.03
N MET A 44 3.50 -4.85 -12.68
CA MET A 44 3.89 -3.49 -13.09
C MET A 44 3.43 -3.16 -14.51
N ALA A 45 3.30 -1.88 -14.81
CA ALA A 45 3.06 -1.35 -16.15
C ALA A 45 4.21 -1.73 -17.09
N GLU A 46 3.91 -1.81 -18.39
CA GLU A 46 4.85 -2.30 -19.40
C GLU A 46 6.07 -1.39 -19.58
N ARG A 47 5.89 -0.09 -19.34
CA ARG A 47 6.92 0.94 -19.47
C ARG A 47 6.90 1.88 -18.25
N PRO A 48 8.05 2.43 -17.84
CA PRO A 48 8.08 3.45 -16.80
C PRO A 48 7.45 4.75 -17.32
N VAL A 49 6.86 5.52 -16.40
CA VAL A 49 6.38 6.88 -16.68
C VAL A 49 7.57 7.82 -16.58
N THR A 50 7.83 8.60 -17.64
CA THR A 50 8.85 9.65 -17.62
C THR A 50 8.22 10.96 -17.16
N LEU A 51 8.69 11.49 -16.04
CA LEU A 51 8.22 12.74 -15.43
C LEU A 51 8.85 13.97 -16.11
N PRO A 52 8.25 15.17 -15.96
CA PRO A 52 8.77 16.40 -16.57
C PRO A 52 10.19 16.78 -16.16
N ASN A 53 10.65 16.35 -14.98
CA ASN A 53 12.01 16.55 -14.49
C ASN A 53 13.03 15.56 -15.07
N GLY A 54 12.59 14.62 -15.93
CA GLY A 54 13.42 13.59 -16.55
C GLY A 54 13.57 12.31 -15.73
N ASN A 55 13.05 12.26 -14.51
CA ASN A 55 13.04 11.03 -13.71
C ASN A 55 12.00 10.04 -14.25
N ALA A 56 12.22 8.76 -13.97
CA ALA A 56 11.29 7.69 -14.29
C ALA A 56 10.67 7.12 -13.00
N ILE A 57 9.38 6.84 -13.03
CA ILE A 57 8.69 6.06 -11.99
C ILE A 57 8.11 4.78 -12.58
N TYR A 58 8.17 3.71 -11.82
CA TYR A 58 7.64 2.39 -12.17
C TYR A 58 6.30 2.23 -11.46
N VAL A 59 5.23 2.05 -12.23
CA VAL A 59 3.86 2.12 -11.71
C VAL A 59 3.22 0.74 -11.75
N GLN A 60 2.50 0.36 -10.69
CA GLN A 60 1.69 -0.84 -10.69
C GLN A 60 0.61 -0.78 -11.77
N ARG A 61 0.41 -1.87 -12.52
CA ARG A 61 -0.49 -1.93 -13.69
C ARG A 61 -1.95 -1.62 -13.34
N HIS A 62 -2.43 -2.15 -12.23
CA HIS A 62 -3.78 -1.92 -11.69
C HIS A 62 -3.66 -1.41 -10.26
N GLU A 63 -4.77 -1.00 -9.66
CA GLU A 63 -4.85 -0.78 -8.22
C GLU A 63 -4.47 -2.06 -7.46
N VAL A 64 -4.13 -1.94 -6.17
CA VAL A 64 -4.02 -3.12 -5.31
C VAL A 64 -5.36 -3.85 -5.30
N SER A 65 -5.34 -5.17 -5.52
CA SER A 65 -6.52 -6.04 -5.50
C SER A 65 -6.86 -6.51 -4.08
N VAL A 66 -8.09 -7.00 -3.90
CA VAL A 66 -8.53 -7.62 -2.64
C VAL A 66 -7.69 -8.85 -2.28
N ALA A 67 -7.22 -9.62 -3.26
CA ALA A 67 -6.35 -10.77 -3.01
C ALA A 67 -4.95 -10.36 -2.52
N GLU A 68 -4.34 -9.36 -3.17
CA GLU A 68 -3.05 -8.79 -2.73
C GLU A 68 -3.17 -8.22 -1.32
N TRP A 69 -4.19 -7.38 -1.07
CA TRP A 69 -4.48 -6.83 0.25
C TRP A 69 -4.66 -7.91 1.32
N ASN A 70 -5.46 -8.94 1.03
CA ASN A 70 -5.76 -9.97 2.01
C ASN A 70 -4.55 -10.88 2.30
N THR A 71 -3.49 -10.84 1.49
CA THR A 71 -2.21 -11.47 1.83
C THR A 71 -1.53 -10.72 2.99
N CYS A 72 -1.52 -9.39 2.95
CA CYS A 72 -1.08 -8.56 4.08
C CYS A 72 -1.91 -8.82 5.35
N ASN A 73 -3.23 -8.97 5.20
CA ASN A 73 -4.10 -9.31 6.34
C ASN A 73 -3.82 -10.72 6.88
N ALA A 74 -3.59 -11.71 6.02
CA ALA A 74 -3.28 -13.08 6.42
C ALA A 74 -1.94 -13.19 7.17
N ASP A 75 -0.97 -12.35 6.80
CA ASP A 75 0.30 -12.19 7.52
C ASP A 75 0.15 -11.42 8.85
N GLY A 76 -1.03 -10.88 9.15
CA GLY A 76 -1.34 -10.13 10.37
C GLY A 76 -0.83 -8.69 10.38
N ALA A 77 -0.36 -8.17 9.24
CA ALA A 77 0.20 -6.82 9.14
C ALA A 77 -0.87 -5.76 8.80
N CYS A 78 -1.87 -6.12 8.01
CA CYS A 78 -3.01 -5.25 7.72
C CYS A 78 -4.20 -5.60 8.62
N THR A 79 -4.76 -4.63 9.32
CA THR A 79 -5.87 -4.81 10.27
C THR A 79 -7.18 -5.15 9.56
N LEU A 80 -7.41 -4.53 8.40
CA LEU A 80 -8.65 -4.68 7.65
C LEU A 80 -8.62 -5.96 6.78
N LYS A 81 -9.64 -6.81 6.93
CA LYS A 81 -9.91 -7.90 5.99
C LYS A 81 -10.98 -7.48 4.99
N LEU A 82 -10.63 -7.48 3.70
CA LEU A 82 -11.55 -7.13 2.63
C LEU A 82 -12.36 -8.35 2.19
N ARG A 83 -13.59 -8.11 1.74
CA ARG A 83 -14.51 -9.13 1.24
C ARG A 83 -14.97 -8.74 -0.15
N VAL A 84 -15.07 -9.73 -1.02
CA VAL A 84 -15.75 -9.61 -2.32
C VAL A 84 -17.12 -10.26 -2.26
N ARG A 85 -18.00 -9.89 -3.20
CA ARG A 85 -19.28 -10.60 -3.37
C ARG A 85 -19.02 -12.01 -3.92
N PRO A 86 -19.93 -12.97 -3.71
CA PRO A 86 -19.74 -14.35 -4.17
C PRO A 86 -19.52 -14.51 -5.68
N ASP A 87 -20.00 -13.55 -6.48
CA ASP A 87 -19.88 -13.50 -7.94
C ASP A 87 -18.63 -12.74 -8.44
N GLN A 88 -17.77 -12.27 -7.54
CA GLN A 88 -16.57 -11.50 -7.85
C GLN A 88 -15.30 -12.27 -7.51
N ASP A 89 -14.28 -12.15 -8.37
CA ASP A 89 -12.95 -12.65 -8.11
C ASP A 89 -12.14 -11.64 -7.29
N ALA A 90 -11.62 -12.06 -6.14
CA ALA A 90 -10.78 -11.24 -5.28
C ALA A 90 -9.48 -10.78 -5.96
N ALA A 91 -8.94 -11.57 -6.90
CA ALA A 91 -7.73 -11.22 -7.64
C ALA A 91 -7.95 -10.08 -8.65
N LEU A 92 -9.18 -9.93 -9.13
CA LEU A 92 -9.54 -8.89 -10.10
C LEU A 92 -10.32 -7.74 -9.48
N THR A 93 -10.72 -7.84 -8.21
CA THR A 93 -11.49 -6.78 -7.54
C THR A 93 -10.53 -5.80 -6.88
N PRO A 94 -10.57 -4.50 -7.19
CA PRO A 94 -9.75 -3.51 -6.50
C PRO A 94 -10.03 -3.47 -4.98
N ALA A 95 -8.98 -3.36 -4.19
CA ALA A 95 -9.04 -3.15 -2.75
C ALA A 95 -9.53 -1.72 -2.49
N THR A 96 -10.76 -1.63 -1.97
CA THR A 96 -11.45 -0.37 -1.75
C THR A 96 -12.00 -0.26 -0.34
N GLY A 97 -12.43 0.93 0.05
CA GLY A 97 -12.84 1.22 1.42
C GLY A 97 -11.65 1.38 2.35
N LEU A 98 -10.53 1.86 1.81
CA LEU A 98 -9.26 2.03 2.51
C LEU A 98 -9.12 3.48 2.96
N SER A 99 -8.75 3.67 4.23
CA SER A 99 -8.27 4.96 4.73
C SER A 99 -6.78 5.10 4.45
N TYR A 100 -6.25 6.32 4.55
CA TYR A 100 -4.82 6.54 4.41
C TYR A 100 -4.02 5.71 5.44
N VAL A 101 -4.54 5.58 6.66
CA VAL A 101 -3.91 4.76 7.72
C VAL A 101 -3.81 3.30 7.30
N ASP A 102 -4.88 2.73 6.73
CA ASP A 102 -4.86 1.35 6.25
C ASP A 102 -3.81 1.18 5.14
N VAL A 103 -3.75 2.13 4.20
CA VAL A 103 -2.78 2.12 3.10
C VAL A 103 -1.33 2.12 3.61
N GLN A 104 -1.04 2.84 4.70
CA GLN A 104 0.29 2.82 5.31
C GLN A 104 0.65 1.45 5.94
N GLU A 105 -0.33 0.70 6.47
CA GLU A 105 -0.09 -0.68 6.93
C GLU A 105 0.38 -1.56 5.76
N TYR A 106 -0.29 -1.45 4.61
CA TYR A 106 0.06 -2.21 3.41
C TYR A 106 1.45 -1.84 2.86
N LEU A 107 1.76 -0.53 2.77
CA LEU A 107 3.09 -0.07 2.33
C LEU A 107 4.22 -0.56 3.25
N THR A 108 3.99 -0.51 4.56
CA THR A 108 4.97 -1.02 5.53
C THR A 108 5.21 -2.51 5.32
N TRP A 109 4.14 -3.28 5.14
CA TRP A 109 4.21 -4.72 4.91
C TRP A 109 4.87 -5.07 3.58
N ILE A 110 4.43 -4.49 2.47
CA ILE A 110 4.92 -4.84 1.13
C ILE A 110 6.42 -4.56 1.01
N ASN A 111 6.89 -3.43 1.55
CA ASN A 111 8.30 -3.06 1.50
C ASN A 111 9.17 -4.01 2.34
N ALA A 112 8.69 -4.37 3.55
CA ALA A 112 9.39 -5.33 4.40
C ALA A 112 9.41 -6.75 3.79
N LYS A 113 8.32 -7.15 3.13
CA LYS A 113 8.14 -8.50 2.58
C LYS A 113 8.85 -8.71 1.24
N SER A 114 8.80 -7.70 0.37
CA SER A 114 9.40 -7.73 -0.96
C SER A 114 10.86 -7.26 -0.99
N GLY A 115 11.32 -6.51 0.02
CA GLY A 115 12.63 -5.87 0.00
C GLY A 115 12.76 -4.75 -1.04
N HIS A 116 11.67 -4.35 -1.70
CA HIS A 116 11.62 -3.23 -2.63
C HIS A 116 11.07 -1.95 -1.96
N SER A 117 11.30 -0.81 -2.59
CA SER A 117 10.87 0.51 -2.11
C SER A 117 9.63 0.99 -2.84
N PHE A 118 8.46 0.52 -2.43
CA PHE A 118 7.18 1.03 -2.90
C PHE A 118 6.68 2.21 -2.06
N ARG A 119 6.00 3.13 -2.72
CA ARG A 119 5.30 4.28 -2.13
C ARG A 119 4.00 4.55 -2.87
N LEU A 120 3.23 5.51 -2.36
CA LEU A 120 2.16 6.12 -3.15
C LEU A 120 2.77 7.13 -4.13
N PRO A 121 2.12 7.39 -5.27
CA PRO A 121 2.50 8.51 -6.11
C PRO A 121 2.32 9.83 -5.35
N THR A 122 3.03 10.88 -5.75
CA THR A 122 2.61 12.25 -5.46
C THR A 122 1.34 12.57 -6.26
N ALA A 123 0.58 13.58 -5.85
CA ALA A 123 -0.54 14.11 -6.62
C ALA A 123 -0.10 14.54 -8.03
N SER A 124 1.06 15.18 -8.14
CA SER A 124 1.61 15.59 -9.45
C SER A 124 2.04 14.42 -10.34
N GLU A 125 2.61 13.35 -9.75
CA GLU A 125 2.92 12.12 -10.47
C GLU A 125 1.63 11.43 -10.94
N TRP A 126 0.61 11.39 -10.07
CA TRP A 126 -0.68 10.81 -10.37
C TRP A 126 -1.37 11.53 -11.54
N GLU A 127 -1.45 12.86 -11.49
CA GLU A 127 -1.99 13.67 -12.58
C GLU A 127 -1.25 13.42 -13.90
N HIS A 128 0.09 13.37 -13.84
CA HIS A 128 0.92 13.17 -15.02
C HIS A 128 0.70 11.79 -15.65
N MET A 129 0.64 10.72 -14.87
CA MET A 129 0.41 9.37 -15.41
C MET A 129 -1.03 9.16 -15.92
N ALA A 130 -2.01 9.89 -15.37
CA ALA A 130 -3.42 9.80 -15.75
C ALA A 130 -3.80 10.70 -16.95
N ALA A 131 -3.01 11.72 -17.26
CA ALA A 131 -3.34 12.75 -18.25
C ALA A 131 -3.73 12.23 -19.64
N SER A 132 -3.19 11.08 -20.08
CA SER A 132 -3.47 10.52 -21.41
C SER A 132 -4.82 9.80 -21.52
N VAL A 133 -5.42 9.41 -20.39
CA VAL A 133 -6.67 8.64 -20.33
C VAL A 133 -7.80 9.41 -19.65
N LEU A 134 -7.48 10.42 -18.84
CA LEU A 134 -8.50 11.31 -18.30
C LEU A 134 -9.11 12.16 -19.41
N ASN A 135 -10.44 12.09 -19.53
CA ASN A 135 -11.18 12.93 -20.45
C ASN A 135 -11.27 14.35 -19.88
N HIS A 136 -10.30 15.21 -20.19
CA HIS A 136 -10.38 16.65 -19.96
C HIS A 136 -11.35 17.36 -20.93
N GLY A 137 -12.38 16.64 -21.41
CA GLY A 137 -13.13 16.84 -22.66
C GLY A 137 -14.03 18.06 -22.78
N ALA A 138 -13.73 19.18 -22.14
CA ALA A 138 -14.24 20.45 -22.62
C ALA A 138 -13.17 21.51 -22.65
N GLU A 139 -13.35 22.43 -23.61
CA GLU A 139 -12.86 23.79 -23.41
C GLU A 139 -13.15 24.20 -21.96
N PRO A 140 -12.16 24.79 -21.26
CA PRO A 140 -12.38 25.28 -19.92
C PRO A 140 -13.65 26.14 -19.94
N LEU A 141 -14.72 25.67 -19.28
CA LEU A 141 -15.95 26.46 -19.15
C LEU A 141 -15.67 27.73 -18.33
N PHE A 142 -14.55 27.71 -17.61
CA PHE A 142 -14.01 28.80 -16.82
C PHE A 142 -12.60 29.15 -17.32
N THR A 143 -12.34 30.44 -17.49
CA THR A 143 -11.00 30.97 -17.82
C THR A 143 -10.09 31.10 -16.61
N ASP A 144 -10.63 30.91 -15.40
CA ASP A 144 -9.86 30.91 -14.15
C ASP A 144 -9.18 29.54 -13.96
N PRO A 145 -7.83 29.48 -13.90
CA PRO A 145 -7.10 28.22 -13.71
C PRO A 145 -7.55 27.42 -12.48
N SER A 146 -7.99 28.09 -11.41
CA SER A 146 -8.45 27.45 -10.17
C SER A 146 -9.81 26.75 -10.28
N LEU A 147 -10.57 27.03 -11.35
CA LEU A 147 -11.88 26.45 -11.62
C LEU A 147 -11.85 25.46 -12.78
N THR A 148 -10.69 25.17 -13.35
CA THR A 148 -10.54 24.24 -14.47
C THR A 148 -11.12 22.85 -14.13
N TRP A 149 -10.91 22.37 -12.90
CA TRP A 149 -11.45 21.09 -12.40
C TRP A 149 -12.99 21.04 -12.41
N ALA A 150 -13.67 22.18 -12.26
CA ALA A 150 -15.14 22.24 -12.24
C ALA A 150 -15.73 21.99 -13.63
N SER A 151 -14.94 22.20 -14.70
CA SER A 151 -15.36 21.86 -16.06
C SER A 151 -15.57 20.37 -16.23
N THR A 152 -14.75 19.53 -15.56
CA THR A 152 -14.89 18.05 -15.60
C THR A 152 -16.26 17.58 -15.11
N TYR A 153 -16.88 18.29 -14.16
CA TYR A 153 -18.19 17.94 -13.60
C TYR A 153 -19.40 18.39 -14.45
N LEU A 154 -19.18 19.30 -15.40
CA LEU A 154 -20.24 19.92 -16.20
C LEU A 154 -20.35 19.32 -17.60
N VAL A 155 -19.41 18.45 -17.97
CA VAL A 155 -19.30 17.85 -19.29
C VAL A 155 -19.64 16.38 -19.13
N GLU A 156 -20.70 15.96 -19.82
CA GLU A 156 -21.33 14.66 -19.62
C GLU A 156 -20.35 13.48 -19.80
N GLY A 157 -20.45 12.52 -18.87
CA GLY A 157 -19.73 11.25 -18.90
C GLY A 157 -19.42 10.72 -17.52
N ILE A 158 -20.42 10.63 -16.62
CA ILE A 158 -20.20 10.15 -15.24
C ILE A 158 -19.65 8.72 -15.32
N THR A 159 -18.37 8.55 -14.98
CA THR A 159 -17.76 7.24 -14.79
C THR A 159 -18.66 6.40 -13.90
N PRO A 160 -19.03 5.17 -14.30
CA PRO A 160 -19.91 4.31 -13.50
C PRO A 160 -19.42 4.23 -12.05
N ARG A 161 -20.26 4.68 -11.11
CA ARG A 161 -19.94 4.66 -9.67
C ARG A 161 -19.84 3.24 -9.10
N ALA A 162 -20.31 2.24 -9.83
CA ALA A 162 -20.20 0.86 -9.40
C ALA A 162 -18.76 0.39 -9.55
N LEU A 163 -18.22 -0.22 -8.49
CA LEU A 163 -16.90 -0.85 -8.54
C LEU A 163 -16.86 -1.86 -9.70
N LYS A 164 -15.81 -1.77 -10.51
CA LYS A 164 -15.54 -2.70 -11.62
C LYS A 164 -14.32 -3.55 -11.32
N PRO A 165 -14.22 -4.75 -11.93
CA PRO A 165 -12.97 -5.48 -11.95
C PRO A 165 -11.85 -4.65 -12.61
N GLN A 166 -10.61 -4.91 -12.23
CA GLN A 166 -9.42 -4.34 -12.87
C GLN A 166 -9.41 -4.63 -14.38
N GLY A 167 -8.90 -3.68 -15.14
CA GLY A 167 -8.86 -3.66 -16.60
C GLY A 167 -10.20 -3.35 -17.26
N SER A 168 -11.15 -2.75 -16.55
CA SER A 168 -12.47 -2.42 -17.11
C SER A 168 -12.53 -1.08 -17.82
N PHE A 169 -11.53 -0.22 -17.62
CA PHE A 169 -11.46 1.11 -18.21
C PHE A 169 -10.23 1.27 -19.11
N SER A 170 -9.86 2.52 -19.40
CA SER A 170 -8.79 2.83 -20.35
C SER A 170 -7.43 2.33 -19.85
N THR A 171 -6.50 2.17 -20.78
CA THR A 171 -5.10 1.85 -20.48
C THR A 171 -4.20 2.91 -21.10
N SER A 172 -3.31 3.49 -20.30
CA SER A 172 -2.34 4.51 -20.75
C SER A 172 -1.32 3.91 -21.72
N PRO A 173 -0.59 4.74 -22.49
CA PRO A 173 0.51 4.26 -23.32
C PRO A 173 1.55 3.43 -22.55
N GLU A 174 1.83 3.78 -21.30
CA GLU A 174 2.77 3.07 -20.43
C GLU A 174 2.24 1.70 -19.96
N GLY A 175 0.96 1.44 -20.17
CA GLY A 175 0.30 0.19 -19.81
C GLY A 175 -0.41 0.26 -18.46
N ILE A 176 -0.66 1.45 -17.91
CA ILE A 176 -1.38 1.63 -16.64
C ILE A 176 -2.88 1.62 -16.92
N ALA A 177 -3.62 0.73 -16.27
CA ALA A 177 -5.06 0.60 -16.46
C ALA A 177 -5.86 1.30 -15.33
N ASP A 178 -7.09 1.67 -15.66
CA ASP A 178 -8.15 2.11 -14.74
C ASP A 178 -7.96 3.48 -14.05
N LEU A 179 -7.05 4.32 -14.55
CA LEU A 179 -6.88 5.68 -14.02
C LEU A 179 -8.11 6.59 -14.25
N ASP A 180 -8.99 6.23 -15.19
CA ASP A 180 -10.25 6.94 -15.52
C ASP A 180 -11.51 6.32 -14.87
N GLY A 181 -11.36 5.37 -13.95
CA GLY A 181 -12.50 4.89 -13.14
C GLY A 181 -12.30 3.55 -12.45
N SER A 182 -13.09 3.14 -11.45
CA SER A 182 -14.03 3.90 -10.61
C SER A 182 -13.45 4.14 -9.21
N VAL A 183 -12.19 3.76 -9.02
CA VAL A 183 -11.46 3.84 -7.76
C VAL A 183 -10.64 5.11 -7.76
N TRP A 184 -10.73 5.84 -6.67
CA TRP A 184 -9.84 6.95 -6.41
C TRP A 184 -8.68 6.46 -5.57
N GLU A 185 -7.49 6.95 -5.87
CA GLU A 185 -6.24 6.41 -5.36
C GLU A 185 -5.58 7.42 -4.41
N TRP A 186 -5.24 6.98 -3.20
CA TRP A 186 -4.47 7.80 -2.27
C TRP A 186 -3.11 8.20 -2.83
N THR A 187 -2.71 9.45 -2.62
CA THR A 187 -1.38 9.98 -2.93
C THR A 187 -0.66 10.35 -1.63
N GLN A 188 0.67 10.50 -1.67
CA GLN A 188 1.46 10.80 -0.46
C GLN A 188 1.47 12.29 -0.06
N ASP A 189 0.89 13.17 -0.87
CA ASP A 189 0.96 14.61 -0.62
C ASP A 189 -0.05 15.04 0.45
N CYS A 190 0.47 15.75 1.46
CA CYS A 190 -0.33 16.29 2.54
C CYS A 190 -1.12 17.52 2.10
N TYR A 191 -2.42 17.52 2.40
CA TYR A 191 -3.26 18.72 2.33
C TYR A 191 -3.33 19.39 3.72
N ALA A 192 -2.58 20.47 3.87
CA ALA A 192 -2.53 21.27 5.10
C ALA A 192 -3.44 22.52 5.08
N GLY A 193 -4.18 22.74 3.99
CA GLY A 193 -5.01 23.95 3.81
C GLY A 193 -4.20 25.24 3.87
N VAL A 194 -4.68 26.24 4.62
CA VAL A 194 -4.03 27.55 4.81
C VAL A 194 -2.87 27.53 5.82
N SER A 195 -2.55 26.37 6.39
CA SER A 195 -1.50 26.24 7.39
C SER A 195 -0.20 25.87 6.69
N GLU A 196 0.65 26.86 6.39
CA GLU A 196 2.01 26.54 5.93
C GLU A 196 2.80 25.84 7.04
N GLY A 197 3.58 24.82 6.69
CA GLY A 197 4.48 24.13 7.61
C GLY A 197 3.84 23.10 8.53
N VAL A 198 2.71 22.49 8.16
CA VAL A 198 2.21 21.30 8.87
C VAL A 198 3.19 20.15 8.65
N ASP A 199 3.69 19.63 9.76
CA ASP A 199 4.46 18.39 9.80
C ASP A 199 3.67 17.26 9.10
N PRO A 200 4.20 16.63 8.03
CA PRO A 200 3.52 15.55 7.33
C PRO A 200 3.08 14.41 8.26
N ALA A 201 3.78 14.18 9.38
CA ALA A 201 3.38 13.20 10.40
C ALA A 201 2.08 13.54 11.13
N ARG A 202 1.61 14.79 11.03
CA ARG A 202 0.36 15.31 11.62
C ARG A 202 -0.63 15.78 10.55
N CYS A 203 -0.49 15.27 9.33
CA CYS A 203 -1.31 15.68 8.22
C CYS A 203 -2.79 15.27 8.42
N PRO A 204 -3.75 16.21 8.39
CA PRO A 204 -5.16 15.91 8.63
C PRO A 204 -5.89 15.37 7.39
N ALA A 205 -5.32 15.52 6.19
CA ALA A 205 -5.92 15.10 4.94
C ALA A 205 -4.83 14.91 3.88
N PHE A 206 -5.01 13.95 2.99
CA PHE A 206 -4.09 13.71 1.88
C PHE A 206 -4.84 13.89 0.57
N PHE A 207 -4.09 14.16 -0.49
CA PHE A 207 -4.67 14.18 -1.82
C PHE A 207 -5.02 12.76 -2.28
N VAL A 208 -6.09 12.67 -3.07
CA VAL A 208 -6.54 11.48 -3.78
C VAL A 208 -6.69 11.83 -5.25
N GLY A 209 -6.22 10.95 -6.13
CA GLY A 209 -6.42 11.06 -7.58
C GLY A 209 -7.63 10.27 -8.05
N GLY A 210 -8.27 10.73 -9.10
CA GLY A 210 -9.42 10.08 -9.75
C GLY A 210 -9.92 10.95 -10.90
N GLU A 211 -11.22 11.22 -10.95
CA GLU A 211 -11.78 12.14 -11.95
C GLU A 211 -11.12 13.53 -11.93
N HIS A 212 -10.67 13.96 -10.74
CA HIS A 212 -9.74 15.06 -10.52
C HIS A 212 -8.97 14.81 -9.22
N VAL A 213 -7.97 15.64 -8.90
CA VAL A 213 -7.30 15.57 -7.59
C VAL A 213 -8.13 16.29 -6.53
N ALA A 214 -8.41 15.62 -5.41
CA ALA A 214 -9.15 16.19 -4.29
C ALA A 214 -8.47 15.88 -2.95
N ALA A 215 -8.72 16.70 -1.92
CA ALA A 215 -8.27 16.42 -0.56
C ALA A 215 -9.29 15.53 0.17
N MET A 216 -8.80 14.53 0.89
CA MET A 216 -9.61 13.61 1.69
C MET A 216 -9.02 13.45 3.09
N SER A 217 -9.86 13.53 4.13
CA SER A 217 -9.40 13.32 5.50
C SER A 217 -8.84 11.91 5.69
N TYR A 218 -7.70 11.79 6.36
CA TYR A 218 -6.88 10.58 6.39
C TYR A 218 -7.56 9.32 6.99
N LEU A 219 -8.64 9.50 7.77
CA LEU A 219 -9.41 8.40 8.39
C LEU A 219 -10.60 7.93 7.56
N ILE A 220 -10.92 8.61 6.45
CA ILE A 220 -12.10 8.30 5.65
C ILE A 220 -11.87 7.04 4.83
N ARG A 221 -12.81 6.10 4.95
CA ARG A 221 -12.91 4.89 4.12
C ARG A 221 -14.03 4.99 3.09
N ASP A 222 -15.13 5.65 3.47
CA ASP A 222 -16.29 5.90 2.61
C ASP A 222 -16.33 7.39 2.25
N PRO A 223 -15.85 7.76 1.05
CA PRO A 223 -15.80 9.15 0.59
C PRO A 223 -17.19 9.81 0.53
N ALA A 224 -18.26 9.04 0.33
CA ALA A 224 -19.62 9.57 0.33
C ALA A 224 -20.10 10.01 1.73
N ARG A 225 -19.48 9.49 2.80
CA ARG A 225 -19.76 9.84 4.19
C ARG A 225 -18.72 10.75 4.83
N GLY A 226 -17.57 10.93 4.17
CA GLY A 226 -16.41 11.66 4.69
C GLY A 226 -16.39 13.16 4.42
N GLY A 227 -17.35 13.67 3.65
CA GLY A 227 -17.45 15.10 3.33
C GLY A 227 -16.49 15.52 2.22
N CYS A 228 -16.91 15.38 0.96
CA CYS A 228 -16.25 16.07 -0.14
C CYS A 228 -16.80 17.50 -0.21
N ALA A 229 -15.91 18.50 -0.17
CA ALA A 229 -16.29 19.91 -0.18
C ALA A 229 -16.81 20.39 -1.54
N VAL A 230 -16.58 19.64 -2.62
CA VAL A 230 -17.00 19.97 -4.00
C VAL A 230 -17.27 18.72 -4.85
N GLY A 231 -18.28 18.78 -5.72
CA GLY A 231 -18.57 17.74 -6.72
C GLY A 231 -19.29 16.48 -6.22
N SER A 232 -19.42 15.49 -7.10
CA SER A 232 -19.87 14.15 -6.71
C SER A 232 -18.71 13.43 -5.99
N PRO A 233 -18.89 12.97 -4.74
CA PRO A 233 -17.80 12.35 -3.98
C PRO A 233 -17.27 11.12 -4.73
N PRO A 234 -15.97 10.77 -4.57
CA PRO A 234 -15.39 9.52 -5.05
C PRO A 234 -16.32 8.34 -4.76
N ALA A 235 -16.37 7.36 -5.65
CA ALA A 235 -17.21 6.19 -5.41
C ALA A 235 -16.53 5.18 -4.47
N HIS A 236 -15.20 5.04 -4.61
CA HIS A 236 -14.38 4.09 -3.87
C HIS A 236 -13.01 4.71 -3.59
N LEU A 237 -12.42 4.43 -2.43
CA LEU A 237 -11.04 4.80 -2.09
C LEU A 237 -10.17 3.55 -2.04
N GLY A 238 -9.12 3.51 -2.86
CA GLY A 238 -8.14 2.44 -2.98
C GLY A 238 -6.72 2.99 -3.07
N MET A 239 -5.80 2.22 -3.63
CA MET A 239 -4.40 2.60 -3.76
C MET A 239 -3.72 1.92 -4.94
N ARG A 240 -2.63 2.54 -5.39
CA ARG A 240 -1.71 2.00 -6.38
C ARG A 240 -0.28 2.25 -5.92
N LEU A 241 0.60 1.29 -6.20
CA LEU A 241 2.01 1.41 -5.86
C LEU A 241 2.80 2.07 -6.99
N VAL A 242 3.78 2.88 -6.60
CA VAL A 242 4.88 3.32 -7.47
C VAL A 242 6.23 3.04 -6.82
N SER A 243 7.27 2.94 -7.64
CA SER A 243 8.67 2.80 -7.23
C SER A 243 9.54 3.74 -8.05
N ASP A 244 10.56 4.33 -7.41
CA ASP A 244 11.60 5.10 -8.09
C ASP A 244 12.68 4.18 -8.71
N GLU A 245 12.66 2.91 -8.34
CA GLU A 245 13.57 1.87 -8.84
C GLU A 245 12.84 0.88 -9.75
N ALA A 246 13.57 0.29 -10.70
CA ALA A 246 13.04 -0.75 -11.56
C ALA A 246 12.61 -1.97 -10.72
N VAL A 247 11.43 -2.48 -11.06
CA VAL A 247 10.77 -3.61 -10.40
C VAL A 247 10.71 -4.81 -11.34
#